data_AF-A0A7R9Y515-F1
#
_entry.id   AF-A0A7R9Y515-F1
#
_cell.length_a   1.000
_cell.length_b   1.000
_cell.length_c   1.000
_cell.angle_alpha   90.00
_cell.angle_beta   90.00
_cell.angle_gamma   90.00
#
_symmetry.space_group_name_H-M   'P 1'
#
loop_
_entity.id
_entity.type
_entity.pdbx_description
1 polymer ?
#
loop_
_entity_poly.entity_id
_entity_poly.type
_entity_poly.pdbx_seq_one_letter_code
_entity_poly.pdbx_strand_id
1 'polypeptide(L)'
;PAGRAHRPVAARRMAACGASSTVRRGGGGEAPVEREKWAALLAESHLRVVGRPLLPDLTADFLARADAADVEARIEAWGGCVLSHDLPADAPRFNYANPAGMRAFEMPDEETLCATESRKSAPDTGTREERAELLHRVTTQGFIDDYRGVRVSTTGKLFRLEGATVWNVRNSDGEVVGQAAAFERTTPVASADV
;
A
#
# COMPACT_ATOMS: atom_id res chain seq x y z
N PRO A 1 -24.12 38.23 28.00
CA PRO A 1 -23.20 38.51 26.87
C PRO A 1 -22.07 37.47 26.83
N ALA A 2 -22.14 36.59 25.84
CA ALA A 2 -21.20 35.50 25.58
C ALA A 2 -19.84 36.02 25.10
N GLY A 3 -18.75 35.30 25.38
CA GLY A 3 -17.43 35.68 24.91
C GLY A 3 -16.32 34.65 25.11
N ARG A 4 -16.35 33.59 24.29
CA ARG A 4 -15.23 32.71 23.88
C ARG A 4 -14.34 32.09 24.98
N ALA A 5 -14.69 30.87 25.38
CA ALA A 5 -13.72 29.89 25.83
C ALA A 5 -12.90 29.40 24.62
N HIS A 6 -11.59 29.66 24.62
CA HIS A 6 -10.65 28.98 23.73
C HIS A 6 -10.62 27.50 24.09
N ARG A 7 -11.18 26.66 23.21
CA ARG A 7 -10.97 25.21 23.27
C ARG A 7 -9.51 24.91 22.92
N PRO A 8 -8.77 24.11 23.71
CA PRO A 8 -7.50 23.60 23.25
C PRO A 8 -7.75 22.67 22.06
N VAL A 9 -7.05 22.93 20.95
CA VAL A 9 -6.95 22.00 19.84
C VAL A 9 -6.28 20.75 20.40
N ALA A 10 -7.03 19.65 20.46
CA ALA A 10 -6.50 18.37 20.86
C ALA A 10 -5.36 17.99 19.91
N ALA A 11 -4.13 18.02 20.43
CA ALA A 11 -2.99 17.42 19.76
C ALA A 11 -3.30 15.93 19.63
N ARG A 12 -3.69 15.50 18.42
CA ARG A 12 -3.76 14.09 18.05
C ARG A 12 -2.37 13.52 18.30
N ARG A 13 -2.25 12.67 19.32
CA ARG A 13 -1.07 11.83 19.56
C ARG A 13 -0.79 11.08 18.26
N MET A 14 0.31 11.43 17.60
CA MET A 14 0.92 10.56 16.61
C MET A 14 1.37 9.31 17.36
N ALA A 15 0.63 8.21 17.21
CA ALA A 15 1.12 6.90 17.61
C ALA A 15 2.33 6.61 16.71
N ALA A 16 3.51 6.73 17.30
CA ALA A 16 4.79 6.40 16.68
C ALA A 16 4.76 4.94 16.21
N CYS A 17 5.03 4.72 14.93
CA CYS A 17 5.40 3.41 14.42
C CYS A 17 6.91 3.31 14.61
N GLY A 18 7.33 2.78 15.76
CA GLY A 18 8.74 2.48 16.00
C GLY A 18 9.00 1.03 15.61
N ALA A 19 9.88 0.81 14.63
CA ALA A 19 10.46 -0.49 14.22
C ALA A 19 9.52 -1.70 14.47
N SER A 20 8.26 -1.56 14.04
CA SER A 20 7.19 -2.34 14.64
C SER A 20 6.98 -3.55 13.77
N SER A 21 7.07 -4.74 14.37
CA SER A 21 6.57 -5.99 13.81
C SER A 21 5.06 -5.98 13.53
N THR A 22 4.41 -4.81 13.50
CA THR A 22 2.99 -4.61 13.34
C THR A 22 2.66 -3.52 12.32
N VAL A 23 1.61 -3.78 11.54
CA VAL A 23 1.04 -2.97 10.47
C VAL A 23 -0.27 -2.35 10.96
N ARG A 24 -0.44 -1.05 10.71
CA ARG A 24 -1.69 -0.34 11.03
C ARG A 24 -2.82 -0.78 10.08
N ARG A 25 -4.00 -1.08 10.62
CA ARG A 25 -5.27 -1.18 9.87
C ARG A 25 -6.02 0.15 9.83
N GLY A 26 -6.78 0.36 8.75
CA GLY A 26 -7.64 1.53 8.61
C GLY A 26 -8.90 1.39 9.48
N GLY A 27 -9.20 2.42 10.28
CA GLY A 27 -10.32 2.42 11.24
C GLY A 27 -9.82 2.74 12.64
N GLY A 28 -10.25 3.87 13.20
CA GLY A 28 -9.81 4.32 14.52
C GLY A 28 -10.30 3.40 15.64
N GLY A 29 -9.60 2.30 15.89
CA GLY A 29 -9.91 1.37 16.97
C GLY A 29 -9.38 -0.06 16.80
N GLU A 30 -8.93 -0.47 15.60
CA GLU A 30 -8.42 -1.83 15.39
C GLU A 30 -6.97 -1.97 15.87
N ALA A 31 -6.66 -3.10 16.51
CA ALA A 31 -5.31 -3.38 16.98
C ALA A 31 -4.34 -3.52 15.79
N PRO A 32 -3.07 -3.09 15.93
CA PRO A 32 -2.04 -3.36 14.94
C PRO A 32 -1.94 -4.87 14.66
N VAL A 33 -1.81 -5.25 13.39
CA VAL A 33 -1.66 -6.66 12.97
C VAL A 33 -0.20 -6.95 12.75
N GLU A 34 0.29 -8.12 13.12
CA GLU A 34 1.69 -8.47 12.86
C GLU A 34 2.03 -8.39 11.36
N ARG A 35 3.23 -7.91 11.04
CA ARG A 35 3.68 -7.63 9.68
C ARG A 35 3.64 -8.88 8.81
N GLU A 36 4.08 -10.02 9.36
CA GLU A 36 3.97 -11.32 8.72
C GLU A 36 2.52 -11.69 8.36
N LYS A 37 1.58 -11.52 9.29
CA LYS A 37 0.15 -11.80 9.08
C LYS A 37 -0.45 -10.87 8.03
N TRP A 38 0.02 -9.62 7.99
CA TRP A 38 -0.38 -8.69 6.95
C TRP A 38 0.17 -9.11 5.58
N ALA A 39 1.44 -9.49 5.49
CA ALA A 39 2.05 -9.98 4.26
C ALA A 39 1.34 -11.24 3.72
N ALA A 40 0.99 -12.18 4.60
CA ALA A 40 0.16 -13.33 4.26
C ALA A 40 -1.22 -12.91 3.73
N LEU A 41 -1.89 -11.96 4.40
CA LEU A 41 -3.16 -11.42 3.95
C LEU A 41 -3.08 -10.75 2.57
N LEU A 42 -1.99 -10.04 2.26
CA LEU A 42 -1.75 -9.46 0.93
C LEU A 42 -1.72 -10.55 -0.15
N ALA A 43 -0.96 -11.62 0.08
CA ALA A 43 -0.82 -12.73 -0.86
C ALA A 43 -2.13 -13.51 -1.06
N GLU A 44 -2.82 -13.85 0.04
CA GLU A 44 -4.09 -14.55 -0.02
C GLU A 44 -5.18 -13.70 -0.68
N SER A 45 -5.28 -12.42 -0.32
CA SER A 45 -6.25 -11.51 -0.91
C SER A 45 -5.97 -11.32 -2.40
N HIS A 46 -4.70 -11.23 -2.81
CA HIS A 46 -4.35 -11.17 -4.22
C HIS A 46 -4.84 -12.43 -4.96
N LEU A 47 -4.55 -13.62 -4.43
CA LEU A 47 -5.01 -14.87 -5.01
C LEU A 47 -6.54 -14.94 -5.13
N ARG A 48 -7.28 -14.52 -4.10
CA ARG A 48 -8.75 -14.50 -4.09
C ARG A 48 -9.34 -13.50 -5.08
N VAL A 49 -8.80 -12.28 -5.14
CA VAL A 49 -9.39 -11.16 -5.89
C VAL A 49 -8.93 -11.14 -7.34
N VAL A 50 -7.64 -11.38 -7.57
CA VAL A 50 -7.02 -11.36 -8.91
C VAL A 50 -7.11 -12.74 -9.59
N GLY A 51 -7.28 -13.82 -8.81
CA GLY A 51 -7.41 -15.18 -9.33
C GLY A 51 -6.08 -15.87 -9.67
N ARG A 52 -4.95 -15.25 -9.35
CA ARG A 52 -3.59 -15.78 -9.57
C ARG A 52 -2.68 -15.44 -8.39
N PRO A 53 -1.61 -16.21 -8.14
CA PRO A 53 -0.76 -15.94 -6.99
C PRO A 53 -0.01 -14.61 -7.14
N LEU A 54 0.28 -13.94 -6.02
CA LEU A 54 1.00 -12.65 -5.99
C LEU A 54 2.41 -12.80 -6.55
N LEU A 55 3.09 -13.89 -6.16
CA LEU A 55 4.38 -14.33 -6.69
C LEU A 55 4.23 -15.75 -7.25
N PRO A 56 5.02 -16.16 -8.25
CA PRO A 56 4.88 -17.48 -8.87
C PRO A 56 4.91 -18.67 -7.88
N ASP A 57 5.64 -18.53 -6.77
CA ASP A 57 5.81 -19.56 -5.75
C ASP A 57 4.81 -19.46 -4.58
N LEU A 58 4.07 -18.35 -4.47
CA LEU A 58 2.98 -18.16 -3.49
C LEU A 58 1.66 -18.78 -3.97
N THR A 59 1.72 -20.02 -4.45
CA THR A 59 0.56 -20.78 -4.95
C THR A 59 -0.49 -21.02 -3.86
N ALA A 60 -1.73 -21.34 -4.25
CA ALA A 60 -2.79 -21.73 -3.32
C ALA A 60 -2.34 -22.85 -2.37
N ASP A 61 -1.68 -23.86 -2.94
CA ASP A 61 -1.14 -25.02 -2.27
C ASP A 61 -0.03 -24.68 -1.27
N PHE A 62 0.78 -23.67 -1.57
CA PHE A 62 1.81 -23.16 -0.68
C PHE A 62 1.16 -22.38 0.47
N LEU A 63 0.28 -21.41 0.16
CA LEU A 63 -0.40 -20.57 1.15
C LEU A 63 -1.25 -21.39 2.13
N ALA A 64 -1.81 -22.53 1.71
CA ALA A 64 -2.58 -23.42 2.58
C ALA A 64 -1.74 -24.16 3.65
N ARG A 65 -0.40 -24.20 3.49
CA ARG A 65 0.52 -24.97 4.35
C ARG A 65 1.55 -24.10 5.05
N ALA A 66 1.92 -22.98 4.45
CA ALA A 66 2.91 -22.06 4.98
C ALA A 66 2.38 -21.31 6.20
N ASP A 67 3.27 -20.94 7.11
CA ASP A 67 2.97 -19.93 8.11
C ASP A 67 3.14 -18.51 7.54
N ALA A 68 2.80 -17.51 8.33
CA ALA A 68 2.84 -16.11 7.89
C ALA A 68 4.28 -15.62 7.63
N ALA A 69 5.26 -16.12 8.40
CA ALA A 69 6.66 -15.74 8.27
C ALA A 69 7.27 -16.26 6.96
N ASP A 70 6.92 -17.49 6.56
CA ASP A 70 7.32 -18.08 5.29
C ASP A 70 6.82 -17.29 4.07
N VAL A 71 5.61 -16.72 4.16
CA VAL A 71 5.03 -15.88 3.12
C VAL A 71 5.72 -14.52 3.08
N GLU A 72 5.91 -13.89 4.24
CA GLU A 72 6.62 -12.62 4.37
C GLU A 72 8.04 -12.71 3.80
N ALA A 73 8.79 -13.74 4.17
CA ALA A 73 10.16 -13.95 3.69
C ALA A 73 10.26 -13.99 2.16
N ARG A 74 9.27 -14.57 1.46
CA ARG A 74 9.22 -14.58 -0.01
C ARG A 74 8.92 -13.20 -0.59
N ILE A 75 7.99 -12.47 0.01
CA ILE A 75 7.66 -11.09 -0.40
C ILE A 75 8.86 -10.16 -0.16
N GLU A 76 9.59 -10.34 0.94
CA GLU A 76 10.80 -9.57 1.24
C GLU A 76 11.95 -9.87 0.29
N ALA A 77 12.14 -11.15 -0.07
CA ALA A 77 13.18 -11.58 -0.99
C ALA A 77 12.89 -11.21 -2.45
N TRP A 78 11.65 -10.90 -2.80
CA TRP A 78 11.28 -10.55 -4.17
C TRP A 78 11.90 -9.22 -4.61
N GLY A 79 12.48 -9.21 -5.81
CA GLY A 79 13.10 -8.02 -6.40
C GLY A 79 12.11 -6.98 -6.89
N GLY A 80 10.84 -7.35 -7.07
CA GLY A 80 9.74 -6.45 -7.38
C GLY A 80 9.19 -5.76 -6.13
N CYS A 81 8.46 -4.68 -6.34
CA CYS A 81 7.86 -3.88 -5.28
C CYS A 81 6.50 -4.47 -4.86
N VAL A 82 6.30 -4.69 -3.56
CA VAL A 82 4.97 -4.87 -2.94
C VAL A 82 4.80 -3.79 -1.87
N LEU A 83 3.66 -3.10 -1.92
CA LEU A 83 3.31 -2.10 -0.92
C LEU A 83 1.80 -2.05 -0.70
N SER A 84 1.38 -1.59 0.48
CA SER A 84 -0.03 -1.36 0.76
C SER A 84 -0.25 -0.12 1.60
N HIS A 85 -1.47 0.36 1.57
CA HIS A 85 -1.97 1.38 2.46
C HIS A 85 -3.24 0.91 3.17
N ASP A 86 -3.59 1.63 4.23
CA ASP A 86 -4.83 1.44 4.98
C ASP A 86 -6.07 1.74 4.11
N LEU A 87 -7.28 1.70 4.71
CA LEU A 87 -8.52 1.92 3.98
C LEU A 87 -8.44 3.17 3.07
N PRO A 88 -9.09 3.14 1.90
CA PRO A 88 -9.26 4.33 1.05
C PRO A 88 -10.19 5.34 1.76
N ALA A 89 -9.65 6.00 2.78
CA ALA A 89 -10.16 7.22 3.38
C ALA A 89 -9.65 8.42 2.58
N ASP A 90 -9.94 9.63 3.04
CA ASP A 90 -9.45 10.82 2.34
C ASP A 90 -7.93 10.80 2.20
N ALA A 91 -7.17 10.39 3.22
CA ALA A 91 -5.70 10.42 3.22
C ALA A 91 -5.09 9.05 3.58
N PRO A 92 -5.13 8.06 2.67
CA PRO A 92 -4.60 6.73 2.94
C PRO A 92 -3.09 6.79 3.14
N ARG A 93 -2.58 6.08 4.14
CA ARG A 93 -1.16 6.04 4.51
C ARG A 93 -0.59 4.67 4.25
N PHE A 94 0.64 4.63 3.75
CA PHE A 94 1.32 3.35 3.59
C PHE A 94 1.49 2.68 4.94
N ASN A 95 1.22 1.38 4.97
CA ASN A 95 1.26 0.58 6.18
C ASN A 95 2.18 -0.63 6.02
N TYR A 96 2.56 -0.97 4.79
CA TYR A 96 3.51 -2.02 4.47
C TYR A 96 4.25 -1.70 3.17
N ALA A 97 5.54 -2.03 3.12
CA ALA A 97 6.30 -2.14 1.89
C ALA A 97 7.43 -3.17 2.08
N ASN A 98 7.70 -3.94 1.04
CA ASN A 98 8.86 -4.82 1.00
C ASN A 98 10.15 -3.99 0.73
N PRO A 99 11.36 -4.56 0.85
CA PRO A 99 12.61 -3.82 0.66
C PRO A 99 12.73 -3.13 -0.70
N ALA A 100 12.22 -3.75 -1.77
CA ALA A 100 12.21 -3.15 -3.09
C ALA A 100 11.28 -1.92 -3.16
N GLY A 101 10.11 -1.98 -2.53
CA GLY A 101 9.20 -0.84 -2.41
C GLY A 101 9.78 0.30 -1.60
N MET A 102 10.40 0.00 -0.46
CA MET A 102 11.11 1.01 0.35
C MET A 102 12.18 1.73 -0.47
N ARG A 103 12.96 0.99 -1.29
CA ARG A 103 13.95 1.58 -2.20
C ARG A 103 13.31 2.40 -3.31
N ALA A 104 12.27 1.89 -3.98
CA ALA A 104 11.61 2.57 -5.09
C ALA A 104 11.03 3.93 -4.67
N PHE A 105 10.45 4.01 -3.48
CA PHE A 105 9.90 5.25 -2.93
C PHE A 105 10.87 6.03 -2.05
N GLU A 106 12.13 5.59 -1.94
CA GLU A 106 13.19 6.22 -1.13
C GLU A 106 12.79 6.44 0.34
N MET A 107 12.09 5.47 0.90
CA MET A 107 11.70 5.44 2.31
C MET A 107 12.84 4.79 3.12
N PRO A 108 13.56 5.54 3.97
CA PRO A 108 14.70 5.02 4.71
C PRO A 108 14.30 4.09 5.86
N ASP A 109 13.07 4.22 6.37
CA ASP A 109 12.58 3.52 7.55
C ASP A 109 11.04 3.41 7.56
N GLU A 110 10.52 2.56 8.45
CA GLU A 110 9.08 2.35 8.63
C GLU A 110 8.34 3.60 9.12
N GLU A 111 9.02 4.49 9.84
CA GLU A 111 8.42 5.75 10.29
C GLU A 111 8.07 6.62 9.08
N THR A 112 8.99 6.76 8.13
CA THR A 112 8.79 7.48 6.88
C THR A 112 7.72 6.84 6.02
N LEU A 113 7.68 5.50 5.94
CA LEU A 113 6.62 4.75 5.27
C LEU A 113 5.24 5.15 5.84
N CYS A 114 5.05 5.02 7.15
CA CYS A 114 3.78 5.33 7.81
C CYS A 114 3.40 6.82 7.80
N ALA A 115 4.39 7.71 7.68
CA ALA A 115 4.17 9.14 7.51
C ALA A 115 3.72 9.51 6.08
N THR A 116 3.97 8.65 5.09
CA THR A 116 3.70 8.93 3.69
C THR A 116 2.25 8.64 3.33
N GLU A 117 1.54 9.68 2.85
CA GLU A 117 0.21 9.52 2.26
C GLU A 117 0.34 8.96 0.84
N SER A 118 -0.34 7.85 0.55
CA SER A 118 -0.31 7.20 -0.76
C SER A 118 -0.78 8.14 -1.90
N ARG A 119 -1.65 9.11 -1.61
CA ARG A 119 -2.05 10.12 -2.61
C ARG A 119 -0.91 11.03 -3.06
N LYS A 120 0.04 11.33 -2.16
CA LYS A 120 1.16 12.24 -2.43
C LYS A 120 2.29 11.57 -3.20
N SER A 121 2.19 10.26 -3.43
CA SER A 121 3.16 9.54 -4.24
C SER A 121 2.80 9.50 -5.73
N ALA A 122 1.79 10.26 -6.18
CA ALA A 122 1.51 10.51 -7.58
C ALA A 122 1.66 12.02 -7.88
N PRO A 123 2.21 12.40 -9.04
CA PRO A 123 2.30 13.82 -9.44
C PRO A 123 0.91 14.42 -9.70
N ASP A 124 0.78 15.74 -9.51
CA ASP A 124 -0.49 16.47 -9.64
C ASP A 124 -0.93 16.67 -11.11
N THR A 125 -0.04 16.49 -12.08
CA THR A 125 -0.30 16.68 -13.52
C THR A 125 -0.66 15.36 -14.20
N GLY A 126 -1.76 15.34 -14.97
CA GLY A 126 -2.18 14.21 -15.83
C GLY A 126 -2.81 12.99 -15.12
N THR A 127 -2.76 12.92 -13.79
CA THR A 127 -3.13 11.72 -13.01
C THR A 127 -4.59 11.65 -12.61
N ARG A 128 -5.40 12.71 -12.78
CA ARG A 128 -6.77 12.73 -12.24
C ARG A 128 -7.69 11.74 -12.96
N GLU A 129 -7.63 11.70 -14.29
CA GLU A 129 -8.39 10.77 -15.12
C GLU A 129 -7.87 9.33 -14.98
N GLU A 130 -6.54 9.12 -15.04
CA GLU A 130 -5.92 7.79 -14.84
C GLU A 130 -6.23 7.23 -13.45
N ARG A 131 -6.22 8.09 -12.42
CA ARG A 131 -6.60 7.72 -11.05
C ARG A 131 -8.09 7.45 -10.95
N ALA A 132 -8.93 8.24 -11.62
CA ALA A 132 -10.38 8.00 -11.61
C ALA A 132 -10.71 6.66 -12.26
N GLU A 133 -10.04 6.29 -13.35
CA GLU A 133 -10.20 4.99 -14.01
C GLU A 133 -9.68 3.84 -13.15
N LEU A 134 -8.49 3.99 -12.55
CA LEU A 134 -7.95 3.05 -11.56
C LEU A 134 -8.95 2.84 -10.41
N LEU A 135 -9.41 3.92 -9.79
CA LEU A 135 -10.35 3.86 -8.67
C LEU A 135 -11.66 3.21 -9.10
N HIS A 136 -12.17 3.55 -10.29
CA HIS A 136 -13.40 2.95 -10.81
C HIS A 136 -13.26 1.43 -11.02
N ARG A 137 -12.18 0.98 -11.66
CA ARG A 137 -11.94 -0.46 -11.91
C ARG A 137 -11.70 -1.21 -10.61
N VAL A 138 -10.89 -0.67 -9.70
CA VAL A 138 -10.64 -1.32 -8.41
C VAL A 138 -11.89 -1.33 -7.52
N THR A 139 -12.74 -0.30 -7.57
CA THR A 139 -14.02 -0.28 -6.86
C THR A 139 -15.02 -1.29 -7.44
N THR A 140 -15.06 -1.47 -8.76
CA THR A 140 -16.04 -2.34 -9.43
C THR A 140 -15.62 -3.81 -9.48
N GLN A 141 -14.34 -4.09 -9.76
CA GLN A 141 -13.79 -5.44 -9.98
C GLN A 141 -12.96 -5.94 -8.81
N GLY A 142 -12.55 -5.06 -7.89
CA GLY A 142 -11.66 -5.39 -6.77
C GLY A 142 -10.18 -5.31 -7.12
N PHE A 143 -9.80 -5.26 -8.39
CA PHE A 143 -8.41 -5.09 -8.85
C PHE A 143 -8.31 -4.48 -10.25
N ILE A 144 -7.07 -4.13 -10.61
CA ILE A 144 -6.58 -3.79 -11.95
C ILE A 144 -5.18 -4.39 -12.07
N ASP A 145 -4.82 -4.98 -13.20
CA ASP A 145 -3.56 -5.71 -13.39
C ASP A 145 -2.68 -5.18 -14.53
N ASP A 146 -3.17 -4.16 -15.23
CA ASP A 146 -2.52 -3.49 -16.35
C ASP A 146 -2.18 -2.03 -16.05
N TYR A 147 -2.16 -1.64 -14.77
CA TYR A 147 -1.98 -0.25 -14.37
C TYR A 147 -0.60 0.28 -14.76
N ARG A 148 -0.60 1.48 -15.34
CA ARG A 148 0.58 2.27 -15.68
C ARG A 148 0.39 3.67 -15.12
N GLY A 149 1.44 4.23 -14.56
CA GLY A 149 1.35 5.56 -13.98
C GLY A 149 2.69 6.07 -13.51
N VAL A 150 2.81 7.39 -13.40
CA VAL A 150 3.97 8.01 -12.79
C VAL A 150 3.76 8.08 -11.28
N ARG A 151 4.82 7.83 -10.53
CA ARG A 151 4.91 7.97 -9.09
C ARG A 151 6.09 8.87 -8.73
N VAL A 152 5.99 9.50 -7.57
CA VAL A 152 7.02 10.34 -7.00
C VAL A 152 7.50 9.70 -5.68
N SER A 153 8.80 9.59 -5.52
CA SER A 153 9.43 9.14 -4.27
C SER A 153 9.35 10.21 -3.19
N THR A 154 9.72 9.87 -1.96
CA THR A 154 9.81 10.83 -0.84
C THR A 154 10.85 11.93 -1.09
N THR A 155 11.84 11.71 -1.97
CA THR A 155 12.85 12.72 -2.34
C THR A 155 12.49 13.51 -3.60
N GLY A 156 11.33 13.23 -4.22
CA GLY A 156 10.85 13.94 -5.41
C GLY A 156 11.25 13.30 -6.75
N LYS A 157 11.88 12.12 -6.76
CA LYS A 157 12.21 11.43 -8.01
C LYS A 157 10.97 10.83 -8.65
N LEU A 158 10.81 11.09 -9.94
CA LEU A 158 9.70 10.57 -10.72
C LEU A 158 10.09 9.24 -11.36
N PHE A 159 9.20 8.26 -11.27
CA PHE A 159 9.36 6.98 -11.92
C PHE A 159 8.02 6.47 -12.42
N ARG A 160 8.01 5.80 -13.57
CA ARG A 160 6.83 5.16 -14.14
C ARG A 160 6.83 3.70 -13.73
N LEU A 161 5.69 3.23 -13.22
CA LEU A 161 5.42 1.80 -13.05
C LEU A 161 4.74 1.26 -14.31
N GLU A 162 5.06 0.02 -14.67
CA GLU A 162 4.50 -0.67 -15.83
C GLU A 162 3.89 -2.01 -15.43
N GLY A 163 2.63 -2.25 -15.83
CA GLY A 163 1.95 -3.52 -15.58
C GLY A 163 1.75 -3.80 -14.09
N ALA A 164 1.50 -2.74 -13.31
CA ALA A 164 1.26 -2.90 -11.89
C ALA A 164 -0.11 -3.55 -11.66
N THR A 165 -0.15 -4.48 -10.71
CA THR A 165 -1.40 -4.97 -10.16
C THR A 165 -1.74 -4.16 -8.92
N VAL A 166 -2.93 -3.57 -8.88
CA VAL A 166 -3.50 -2.88 -7.72
C VAL A 166 -4.79 -3.59 -7.32
N TRP A 167 -4.92 -3.98 -6.06
CA TRP A 167 -6.09 -4.72 -5.58
C TRP A 167 -6.53 -4.26 -4.19
N ASN A 168 -7.83 -4.37 -3.94
CA ASN A 168 -8.38 -4.19 -2.60
C ASN A 168 -8.00 -5.39 -1.74
N VAL A 169 -7.38 -5.11 -0.59
CA VAL A 169 -7.02 -6.14 0.40
C VAL A 169 -8.28 -6.51 1.17
N ARG A 170 -8.71 -7.78 1.07
CA ARG A 170 -9.90 -8.30 1.72
C ARG A 170 -9.56 -9.30 2.82
N ASN A 171 -10.13 -9.10 4.01
CA ASN A 171 -10.04 -10.04 5.12
C ASN A 171 -10.82 -11.35 4.84
N SER A 172 -10.79 -12.29 5.78
CA SER A 172 -11.49 -13.58 5.69
C SER A 172 -13.01 -13.43 5.55
N ASP A 173 -13.57 -12.35 6.09
CA ASP A 173 -15.00 -12.04 6.05
C ASP A 173 -15.40 -11.34 4.73
N GLY A 174 -14.42 -11.10 3.84
CA GLY A 174 -14.62 -10.46 2.54
C GLY A 174 -14.64 -8.93 2.60
N GLU A 175 -14.44 -8.32 3.77
CA GLU A 175 -14.40 -6.87 3.96
C GLU A 175 -13.10 -6.29 3.43
N VAL A 176 -13.17 -5.14 2.78
CA VAL A 176 -11.99 -4.39 2.34
C VAL A 176 -11.35 -3.74 3.56
N VAL A 177 -10.08 -4.05 3.82
CA VAL A 177 -9.29 -3.52 4.95
C VAL A 177 -8.14 -2.61 4.51
N GLY A 178 -7.90 -2.51 3.20
CA GLY A 178 -6.87 -1.66 2.61
C GLY A 178 -6.78 -1.84 1.09
N GLN A 179 -5.72 -1.30 0.49
CA GLN A 179 -5.39 -1.50 -0.91
C GLN A 179 -3.89 -1.68 -1.07
N ALA A 180 -3.51 -2.56 -1.99
CA ALA A 180 -2.13 -2.92 -2.23
C ALA A 180 -1.77 -2.81 -3.71
N ALA A 181 -0.48 -2.68 -3.98
CA ALA A 181 0.08 -2.62 -5.31
C ALA A 181 1.33 -3.50 -5.40
N ALA A 182 1.50 -4.16 -6.55
CA ALA A 182 2.66 -4.96 -6.88
C ALA A 182 3.13 -4.66 -8.31
N PHE A 183 4.43 -4.47 -8.50
CA PHE A 183 5.04 -4.23 -9.81
C PHE A 183 6.53 -4.59 -9.81
N GLU A 184 7.04 -5.06 -10.95
CA GLU A 184 8.45 -5.47 -11.08
C GLU A 184 9.34 -4.37 -11.65
N ARG A 185 8.83 -3.63 -12.63
CA ARG A 185 9.64 -2.74 -13.45
C ARG A 185 9.24 -1.29 -13.23
N THR A 186 10.25 -0.48 -12.97
CA THR A 186 10.13 0.97 -12.99
C THR A 186 11.11 1.57 -13.97
N THR A 187 10.71 2.66 -14.61
CA THR A 187 11.58 3.47 -15.46
C THR A 187 11.67 4.89 -14.89
N PRO A 188 12.87 5.45 -14.70
CA PRO A 188 13.01 6.85 -14.32
C PRO A 188 12.32 7.76 -15.34
N VAL A 189 11.64 8.80 -14.86
CA VAL A 189 11.00 9.81 -15.70
C VAL A 189 11.67 11.15 -15.43
N ALA A 190 12.07 11.87 -16.48
CA ALA A 190 12.61 13.21 -16.29
C ALA A 190 11.46 14.16 -15.90
N SER A 191 11.72 15.11 -15.01
CA SER A 191 10.71 16.06 -14.53
C SER A 191 10.09 16.95 -15.61
N ALA A 192 10.65 16.98 -16.82
CA ALA A 192 10.11 17.69 -17.98
C ALA A 192 9.03 16.88 -18.74
N ASP A 193 8.87 15.59 -18.43
CA ASP A 193 8.02 14.63 -19.15
C ASP A 193 6.72 14.29 -18.39
N VAL A 194 6.36 15.06 -17.36
CA VAL A 194 5.22 14.84 -16.44
C VAL A 194 4.33 16.08 -16.38
#